data_AF-M8BZI0-F1
#
_entry.id   AF-M8BZI0-F1
#
_cell.length_a   1.000
_cell.length_b   1.000
_cell.length_c   1.000
_cell.angle_alpha   90.00
_cell.angle_beta   90.00
_cell.angle_gamma   90.00
#
_symmetry.space_group_name_H-M   'P 1'
#
loop_
_entity.id
_entity.type
_entity.pdbx_description
1 polymer ?
#
loop_
_entity_poly.entity_id
_entity_poly.type
_entity_poly.pdbx_seq_one_letter_code
_entity_poly.pdbx_strand_id
1 'polypeptide(L)'
;MARTETMLVLEIRVWQNEQWEGLKAGLEAVRSREESPEEKEAWWLLNRAVVNYCGSAVGTVAANDPSTANHMLNYDQIFIRDFVPSAIAFLLRGESDIVKNFLLHTLQLQGKV
;
A
#
# COMPACT_ATOMS: atom_id res chain seq x y z
N MET A 1 -18.57 -42.32 4.72
CA MET A 1 -17.22 -41.73 4.68
C MET A 1 -17.21 -40.33 4.07
N ALA A 2 -17.89 -40.07 2.95
CA ALA A 2 -17.91 -38.74 2.29
C ALA A 2 -18.61 -37.59 3.07
N ARG A 3 -19.53 -37.87 4.01
CA ARG A 3 -20.27 -36.84 4.78
C ARG A 3 -19.42 -36.09 5.81
N THR A 4 -18.34 -36.69 6.29
CA THR A 4 -17.51 -36.09 7.35
C THR A 4 -16.47 -35.14 6.76
N GLU A 5 -15.91 -35.46 5.58
CA GLU A 5 -14.99 -34.59 4.84
C GLU A 5 -15.66 -33.29 4.40
N THR A 6 -16.94 -33.34 4.01
CA THR A 6 -17.69 -32.13 3.66
C THR A 6 -17.93 -31.23 4.88
N MET A 7 -18.10 -31.79 6.07
CA MET A 7 -18.32 -31.01 7.30
C MET A 7 -17.05 -30.25 7.72
N LEU A 8 -15.89 -30.90 7.69
CA LEU A 8 -14.60 -30.26 8.02
C LEU A 8 -14.26 -29.09 7.07
N VAL A 9 -14.54 -29.25 5.77
CA VAL A 9 -14.32 -28.16 4.80
C VAL A 9 -15.25 -26.97 5.06
N LEU A 10 -16.49 -27.22 5.47
CA LEU A 10 -17.43 -26.16 5.86
C LEU A 10 -16.96 -25.44 7.12
N GLU A 11 -16.51 -26.18 8.13
CA GLU A 11 -15.95 -25.59 9.36
C GLU A 11 -14.73 -24.72 9.07
N ILE A 12 -13.79 -25.19 8.24
CA ILE A 12 -12.61 -24.39 7.82
C ILE A 12 -13.05 -23.10 7.09
N ARG A 13 -14.05 -23.18 6.20
CA ARG A 13 -14.56 -22.00 5.48
C ARG A 13 -15.25 -21.01 6.41
N VAL A 14 -16.03 -21.50 7.38
CA VAL A 14 -16.65 -20.65 8.40
C VAL A 14 -15.57 -19.94 9.21
N TRP A 15 -14.55 -20.67 9.65
CA TRP A 15 -13.44 -20.09 10.42
C TRP A 15 -12.67 -19.03 9.64
N GLN A 16 -12.35 -19.30 8.37
CA GLN A 16 -11.72 -18.30 7.51
C GLN A 16 -12.60 -17.07 7.35
N ASN A 17 -13.91 -17.23 7.12
CA ASN A 17 -14.83 -16.11 7.00
C ASN A 17 -14.90 -15.26 8.29
N GLU A 18 -15.00 -15.89 9.47
CA GLU A 18 -15.00 -15.17 10.74
C GLU A 18 -13.72 -14.36 10.95
N GLN A 19 -12.56 -14.94 10.61
CA GLN A 19 -11.29 -14.22 10.63
C GLN A 19 -11.26 -13.05 9.64
N TRP A 20 -11.78 -13.24 8.42
CA TRP A 20 -11.86 -12.19 7.42
C TRP A 20 -12.75 -11.03 7.85
N GLU A 21 -13.91 -11.32 8.44
CA GLU A 21 -14.82 -10.29 8.95
C GLU A 21 -14.22 -9.57 10.16
N GLY A 22 -13.54 -10.28 11.06
CA GLY A 22 -12.80 -9.65 12.16
C GLY A 22 -11.70 -8.71 11.67
N LEU A 23 -10.95 -9.10 10.64
CA LEU A 23 -9.93 -8.26 10.01
C LEU A 23 -10.54 -7.01 9.38
N LYS A 24 -11.64 -7.14 8.63
CA LYS A 24 -12.36 -6.01 8.04
C LYS A 24 -12.84 -5.04 9.12
N ALA A 25 -13.46 -5.56 10.18
CA ALA A 25 -13.93 -4.73 11.29
C ALA A 25 -12.78 -3.95 11.96
N GLY A 26 -11.62 -4.59 12.14
CA GLY A 26 -10.42 -3.92 12.65
C GLY A 26 -9.90 -2.82 11.73
N LEU A 27 -9.86 -3.07 10.41
CA LEU A 27 -9.46 -2.05 9.43
C LEU A 27 -10.44 -0.87 9.40
N GLU A 28 -11.74 -1.11 9.44
CA GLU A 28 -12.75 -0.04 9.48
C GLU A 28 -12.67 0.78 10.78
N ALA A 29 -12.41 0.14 11.92
CA ALA A 29 -12.16 0.84 13.18
C ALA A 29 -10.91 1.74 13.11
N VAL A 30 -9.82 1.26 12.48
CA VAL A 30 -8.60 2.05 12.28
C VAL A 30 -8.83 3.21 11.33
N ARG A 31 -9.66 3.06 10.30
CA ARG A 31 -9.99 4.12 9.32
C ARG A 31 -10.96 5.15 9.84
N SER A 32 -11.85 4.77 10.76
CA SER A 32 -12.87 5.66 11.33
C SER A 32 -12.37 6.49 12.52
N ARG A 33 -11.16 6.21 13.04
CA ARG A 33 -10.56 7.03 14.10
C ARG A 33 -10.18 8.41 13.58
N GLU A 34 -10.16 9.40 14.48
CA GLU A 34 -9.63 10.71 14.15
C GLU A 34 -8.10 10.68 14.02
N GLU A 35 -7.59 11.29 12.94
CA GLU A 35 -6.16 11.50 12.72
C GLU A 35 -5.65 12.64 13.61
N SER A 36 -4.50 12.45 14.26
CA SER A 36 -3.80 13.51 15.00
C SER A 36 -3.29 14.61 14.05
N PRO A 37 -2.95 15.81 14.57
CA PRO A 37 -2.32 16.86 13.75
C PRO A 37 -1.04 16.38 13.04
N GLU A 38 -0.19 15.63 13.73
CA GLU A 38 1.05 15.07 13.20
C GLU A 38 0.77 14.03 12.10
N GLU A 39 -0.26 13.21 12.28
CA GLU A 39 -0.68 12.24 11.26
C GLU A 39 -1.19 12.93 10.00
N LYS A 40 -1.98 14.01 10.15
CA LYS A 40 -2.44 14.83 9.02
C LYS A 40 -1.28 15.46 8.26
N GLU A 41 -0.29 15.99 8.99
CA GLU A 41 0.92 16.55 8.39
C GLU A 41 1.75 15.48 7.68
N ALA A 42 1.94 14.31 8.30
CA ALA A 42 2.64 13.18 7.70
C ALA A 42 1.95 12.70 6.42
N TRP A 43 0.62 12.61 6.41
CA TRP A 43 -0.15 12.30 5.21
C TRP A 43 0.01 13.37 4.13
N TRP A 44 -0.01 14.64 4.50
CA TRP A 44 0.21 15.73 3.55
C TRP A 44 1.60 15.63 2.90
N LEU A 45 2.65 15.37 3.68
CA LEU A 45 4.01 15.17 3.16
C LEU A 45 4.12 13.93 2.27
N LEU A 46 3.53 12.79 2.68
CA LEU A 46 3.53 11.55 1.91
C LEU A 46 2.81 11.72 0.57
N ASN A 47 1.65 12.39 0.55
CA ASN A 47 0.91 12.68 -0.67
C ASN A 47 1.70 13.58 -1.64
N ARG A 48 2.49 14.52 -1.10
CA ARG A 48 3.39 15.36 -1.93
C ARG A 48 4.56 14.59 -2.53
N ALA A 49 4.93 13.43 -1.97
CA ALA A 49 5.98 12.58 -2.51
C ALA A 49 5.49 11.65 -3.62
N VAL A 50 4.17 11.56 -3.87
CA VAL A 50 3.61 10.66 -4.87
C VAL A 50 4.07 11.03 -6.29
N VAL A 51 4.52 10.01 -7.03
CA VAL A 51 4.89 10.11 -8.44
C VAL A 51 3.75 9.58 -9.28
N ASN A 52 3.34 10.36 -10.27
CA ASN A 52 2.36 9.96 -11.28
C ASN A 52 3.06 9.61 -12.60
N TYR A 53 2.65 8.51 -13.21
CA TYR A 53 3.08 8.10 -14.55
C TYR A 53 1.84 7.75 -15.39
N CYS A 54 1.73 8.35 -16.58
CA CYS A 54 0.55 8.25 -17.44
C CYS A 54 -0.79 8.55 -16.74
N GLY A 55 -0.78 9.49 -15.79
CA GLY A 55 -1.98 9.90 -15.04
C GLY A 55 -2.33 9.01 -13.85
N SER A 56 -1.57 7.95 -13.58
CA SER A 56 -1.76 7.05 -12.45
C SER A 56 -0.65 7.22 -11.41
N ALA A 57 -0.99 7.16 -10.12
CA ALA A 57 0.00 7.10 -9.06
C ALA A 57 0.76 5.76 -9.14
N VAL A 58 2.10 5.80 -9.11
CA VAL A 58 2.96 4.62 -9.30
C VAL A 58 4.02 4.42 -8.22
N GLY A 59 4.17 5.34 -7.27
CA GLY A 59 5.15 5.22 -6.19
C GLY A 59 5.39 6.55 -5.48
N THR A 60 6.42 6.62 -4.64
CA THR A 60 6.87 7.86 -3.97
C THR A 60 8.34 8.14 -4.24
N VAL A 61 8.72 9.41 -4.38
CA VAL A 61 10.13 9.82 -4.46
C VAL A 61 10.84 9.53 -3.14
N ALA A 62 12.14 9.23 -3.20
CA ALA A 62 12.93 8.97 -2.00
C ALA A 62 13.07 10.22 -1.10
N ALA A 63 13.17 11.41 -1.69
CA ALA A 63 13.09 12.66 -0.95
C ALA A 63 12.46 13.78 -1.79
N ASN A 64 11.56 14.54 -1.16
CA ASN A 64 10.94 15.73 -1.74
C ASN A 64 11.53 17.00 -1.12
N ASP A 65 12.84 17.20 -1.30
CA ASP A 65 13.58 18.33 -0.75
C ASP A 65 14.03 19.30 -1.88
N PRO A 66 13.41 20.50 -1.95
CA PRO A 66 13.78 21.52 -2.93
C PRO A 66 15.22 22.05 -2.77
N SER A 67 15.79 21.98 -1.57
CA SER A 67 17.12 22.53 -1.30
C SER A 67 18.25 21.69 -1.93
N THR A 68 17.94 20.44 -2.28
CA THR A 68 18.88 19.48 -2.87
C THR A 68 18.77 19.41 -4.40
N ALA A 69 17.97 20.28 -5.05
CA ALA A 69 17.68 20.22 -6.49
C ALA A 69 18.93 20.17 -7.41
N ASN A 70 20.03 20.83 -7.02
CA ASN A 70 21.29 20.85 -7.78
C ASN A 70 22.24 19.67 -7.47
N HIS A 71 21.87 18.79 -6.53
CA HIS A 71 22.68 17.67 -6.03
C HIS A 71 21.89 16.34 -5.96
N MET A 72 20.76 16.25 -6.67
CA MET A 72 19.92 15.03 -6.69
C MET A 72 20.63 13.92 -7.48
N LEU A 73 21.35 13.05 -6.78
CA LEU A 73 22.05 11.93 -7.39
C LEU A 73 21.13 10.73 -7.71
N ASN A 74 19.88 10.75 -7.20
CA ASN A 74 18.80 9.76 -7.42
C ASN A 74 17.56 9.98 -6.53
N TYR A 75 17.55 10.98 -5.64
CA TYR A 75 16.47 11.17 -4.66
C TYR A 75 15.10 11.56 -5.27
N ASP A 76 15.08 11.96 -6.54
CA ASP A 76 13.90 12.22 -7.36
C ASP A 76 13.26 10.93 -7.92
N GLN A 77 13.88 9.77 -7.69
CA GLN A 77 13.42 8.47 -8.18
C GLN A 77 12.67 7.66 -7.12
N ILE A 78 11.95 6.64 -7.58
CA ILE A 78 11.27 5.67 -6.72
C ILE A 78 12.21 4.49 -6.46
N PHE A 79 12.67 4.33 -5.23
CA PHE A 79 13.38 3.13 -4.79
C PHE A 79 12.40 2.10 -4.24
N ILE A 80 12.53 0.84 -4.68
CA ILE A 80 11.65 -0.25 -4.23
C ILE A 80 11.62 -0.34 -2.70
N ARG A 81 12.79 -0.34 -2.07
CA ARG A 81 12.93 -0.42 -0.60
C ARG A 81 12.22 0.72 0.11
N ASP A 82 12.34 1.94 -0.43
CA ASP A 82 11.85 3.16 0.23
C ASP A 82 10.33 3.31 -0.01
N PHE A 83 9.80 2.74 -1.09
CA PHE A 83 8.36 2.69 -1.34
C PHE A 83 7.63 1.67 -0.45
N VAL A 84 8.25 0.59 0.03
CA VAL A 84 7.59 -0.43 0.88
C VAL A 84 6.83 0.16 2.07
N PRO A 85 7.41 1.03 2.93
CA PRO A 85 6.65 1.63 4.03
C PRO A 85 5.49 2.53 3.55
N SER A 86 5.68 3.25 2.43
CA SER A 86 4.61 4.05 1.82
C SER A 86 3.47 3.17 1.32
N ALA A 87 3.79 2.05 0.66
CA ALA A 87 2.82 1.08 0.16
C ALA A 87 1.97 0.50 1.29
N ILE A 88 2.59 0.14 2.41
CA ILE A 88 1.87 -0.35 3.60
C ILE A 88 0.92 0.72 4.14
N ALA A 89 1.37 1.98 4.23
CA ALA A 89 0.52 3.08 4.68
C ALA A 89 -0.72 3.24 3.77
N PHE A 90 -0.53 3.28 2.45
CA PHE A 90 -1.64 3.36 1.49
C PHE A 90 -2.59 2.16 1.57
N LEU A 91 -2.06 0.93 1.72
CA LEU A 91 -2.88 -0.27 1.89
C LEU A 91 -3.76 -0.21 3.14
N LEU A 92 -3.22 0.22 4.27
CA LEU A 92 -3.98 0.39 5.52
C LEU A 92 -5.09 1.44 5.35
N ARG A 93 -4.83 2.49 4.57
CA ARG A 93 -5.83 3.52 4.22
C ARG A 93 -6.84 3.08 3.16
N GLY A 94 -6.62 1.93 2.51
CA GLY A 94 -7.49 1.39 1.46
C GLY A 94 -7.21 1.93 0.07
N GLU A 95 -6.12 2.68 -0.08
CA GLU A 95 -5.67 3.30 -1.32
C GLU A 95 -4.73 2.33 -2.07
N SER A 96 -5.25 1.17 -2.48
CA SER A 96 -4.41 0.08 -3.03
C SER A 96 -3.93 0.29 -4.47
N ASP A 97 -4.52 1.25 -5.21
CA ASP A 97 -4.21 1.47 -6.62
C ASP A 97 -2.75 1.86 -6.87
N ILE A 98 -2.16 2.71 -6.02
CA ILE A 98 -0.74 3.10 -6.14
C ILE A 98 0.19 1.88 -6.00
N VAL A 99 -0.15 0.94 -5.12
CA VAL A 99 0.64 -0.28 -4.88
C VAL A 99 0.48 -1.25 -6.05
N LYS A 100 -0.75 -1.42 -6.54
CA LYS A 100 -1.02 -2.22 -7.75
C LYS A 100 -0.23 -1.69 -8.95
N ASN A 101 -0.28 -0.38 -9.19
CA ASN A 101 0.41 0.24 -10.31
C ASN A 101 1.93 0.12 -10.18
N PHE A 102 2.48 0.34 -8.98
CA PHE A 102 3.89 0.13 -8.68
C PHE A 102 4.35 -1.29 -9.06
N LEU A 103 3.61 -2.31 -8.63
CA LEU A 103 3.93 -3.71 -8.90
C LEU A 103 3.87 -4.04 -10.40
N LEU A 104 2.84 -3.56 -11.11
CA LEU A 104 2.71 -3.77 -12.55
C LEU A 104 3.85 -3.11 -13.34
N HIS A 105 4.22 -1.88 -12.99
CA HIS A 105 5.30 -1.17 -13.67
C HIS A 105 6.68 -1.73 -13.36
N THR A 106 6.95 -2.11 -12.10
CA THR A 106 8.21 -2.77 -11.74
C THR A 106 8.36 -4.13 -12.42
N LEU A 107 7.28 -4.92 -12.54
CA LEU A 107 7.28 -6.16 -13.31
C LEU A 107 7.57 -5.92 -14.81
N GLN A 108 6.99 -4.87 -15.41
CA GLN A 108 7.27 -4.50 -16.80
C GLN A 108 8.75 -4.11 -17.02
N LEU A 109 9.39 -3.51 -16.02
CA LEU A 109 10.82 -3.18 -16.08
C LEU A 109 11.70 -4.42 -15.98
N GLN A 110 11.27 -5.48 -15.28
CA GLN A 110 12.01 -6.75 -15.22
C GLN A 110 12.10 -7.45 -16.59
N GLY A 111 11.03 -7.41 -17.39
CA GLY A 111 11.00 -8.07 -18.70
C GLY A 111 11.78 -7.37 -19.82
N LYS A 112 12.45 -6.25 -19.51
CA LYS A 112 13.29 -5.48 -20.44
C LYS A 112 14.79 -5.63 -20.16
N VAL A 113 15.16 -6.59 -19.31
CA VAL A 113 16.55 -6.98 -19.02
C VAL A 113 16.86 -8.29 -19.73
#